data_AF-A0A1F2SKJ0-F1
#
_entry.id   AF-A0A1F2SKJ0-F1
#
_cell.length_a   1.000
_cell.length_b   1.000
_cell.length_c   1.000
_cell.angle_alpha   90.00
_cell.angle_beta   90.00
_cell.angle_gamma   90.00
#
_symmetry.space_group_name_H-M   'P 1'
#
loop_
_entity.id
_entity.type
_entity.pdbx_description
1 polymer ?
#
loop_
_entity_poly.entity_id
_entity_poly.type
_entity_poly.pdbx_seq_one_letter_code
_entity_poly.pdbx_strand_id
1 'polypeptide(L)'
;MSKSGVQYLQRAADRLGVSVGDLIERAQVFKCVTCRSYFCDPWLSPEFASWLFCAATPDHIVGWEEFEFWVRNRKGRFELHNQRVYAAVTRRTGPLRSYAEFGCPFQGFLLPLKAHEADPEARIRLFARALRRAPDVRWTRFTRLYNALEGFLRGALVLALRIRAILDRIIDRRRADASPEQISSRPESLYLLTHDTTRAWSSNCTRYGASCKYFARTILDAHVIPMDEARGQGLTFDLVGVFNILDHTTFPSEVLRTLLDVSRHVLVVSHDARRAGKQHMFALGDDFAEWLRESITGVCVEDLRDEVDVGGASDYSYLLLTKTSVIARPLTDDQRRMEASGIGPGRRTP
;
A
#
# COMPACT_ATOMS: atom_id res chain seq x y z
N MET A 1 -8.34 -8.06 -16.00
CA MET A 1 -7.04 -8.30 -15.31
C MET A 1 -6.11 -7.14 -15.58
N SER A 2 -5.36 -6.70 -14.58
CA SER A 2 -4.25 -5.75 -14.77
C SER A 2 -3.15 -6.38 -15.63
N LYS A 3 -2.36 -5.57 -16.33
CA LYS A 3 -1.19 -6.05 -17.09
C LYS A 3 -0.22 -6.83 -16.20
N SER A 4 -0.06 -6.40 -14.94
CA SER A 4 0.80 -7.05 -13.95
C SER A 4 0.31 -8.46 -13.58
N GLY A 5 -0.99 -8.64 -13.30
CA GLY A 5 -1.55 -9.95 -12.97
C GLY A 5 -1.35 -10.98 -14.09
N VAL A 6 -1.49 -10.56 -15.35
CA VAL A 6 -1.25 -11.41 -16.53
C VAL A 6 0.21 -11.87 -16.59
N GLN A 7 1.17 -11.01 -16.21
CA GLN A 7 2.59 -11.36 -16.25
C GLN A 7 2.95 -12.47 -15.24
N TYR A 8 2.44 -12.41 -14.00
CA TYR A 8 2.69 -13.47 -13.01
C TYR A 8 2.11 -14.82 -13.47
N LEU A 9 0.87 -14.81 -13.98
CA LEU A 9 0.20 -16.01 -14.48
C LEU A 9 0.90 -16.57 -15.72
N GLN A 10 1.38 -15.73 -16.63
CA GLN A 10 2.13 -16.18 -17.80
C GLN A 10 3.43 -16.88 -17.39
N ARG A 11 4.20 -16.29 -16.47
CA ARG A 11 5.44 -16.92 -15.98
C ARG A 11 5.17 -18.25 -15.28
N ALA A 12 4.13 -18.32 -14.47
CA ALA A 12 3.73 -19.57 -13.82
C ALA A 12 3.30 -20.63 -14.86
N ALA A 13 2.49 -20.26 -15.84
CA ALA A 13 2.02 -21.13 -16.91
C ALA A 13 3.18 -21.67 -17.77
N ASP A 14 4.11 -20.80 -18.17
CA ASP A 14 5.32 -21.17 -18.92
C ASP A 14 6.15 -22.21 -18.16
N ARG A 15 6.33 -22.02 -16.85
CA ARG A 15 7.12 -22.92 -15.99
C ARG A 15 6.45 -24.28 -15.78
N LEU A 16 5.13 -24.30 -15.75
CA LEU A 16 4.31 -25.51 -15.58
C LEU A 16 4.04 -26.23 -16.91
N GLY A 17 4.33 -25.61 -18.06
CA GLY A 17 4.05 -26.17 -19.38
C GLY A 17 2.55 -26.24 -19.70
N VAL A 18 1.76 -25.28 -19.20
CA VAL A 18 0.31 -25.19 -19.43
C VAL A 18 -0.06 -23.82 -20.01
N SER A 19 -1.29 -23.64 -20.51
CA SER A 19 -1.75 -22.30 -20.89
C SER A 19 -2.17 -21.49 -19.65
N VAL A 20 -2.21 -20.16 -19.77
CA VAL A 20 -2.75 -19.29 -18.72
C VAL A 20 -4.23 -19.61 -18.43
N GLY A 21 -5.00 -19.98 -19.46
CA GLY A 21 -6.40 -20.41 -19.31
C GLY A 21 -6.51 -21.65 -18.42
N ASP A 22 -5.74 -22.69 -18.74
CA ASP A 22 -5.71 -23.93 -17.94
C ASP A 22 -5.30 -23.66 -16.49
N LEU A 23 -4.32 -22.77 -16.27
CA LEU A 23 -3.88 -22.40 -14.92
C LEU A 23 -5.01 -21.70 -14.14
N ILE A 24 -5.73 -20.77 -14.77
CA ILE A 24 -6.85 -20.04 -14.14
C ILE A 24 -8.01 -21.00 -13.82
N GLU A 25 -8.34 -21.91 -14.73
CA GLU A 25 -9.42 -22.88 -14.55
C GLU A 25 -9.13 -23.86 -13.41
N ARG A 26 -7.86 -24.24 -13.22
CA ARG A 26 -7.42 -25.12 -12.13
C ARG A 26 -7.35 -24.42 -10.77
N ALA A 27 -7.02 -23.13 -10.73
CA ALA A 27 -6.91 -22.36 -9.49
C ALA A 27 -8.31 -21.90 -9.02
N GLN A 28 -9.13 -22.79 -8.48
CA GLN A 28 -10.50 -22.47 -8.02
C GLN A 28 -10.48 -21.58 -6.77
N VAL A 29 -11.48 -20.70 -6.59
CA VAL A 29 -11.58 -19.86 -5.39
C VAL A 29 -12.46 -20.54 -4.35
N PHE A 30 -12.00 -20.56 -3.11
CA PHE A 30 -12.73 -21.06 -1.95
C PHE A 30 -12.85 -19.97 -0.89
N LYS A 31 -13.99 -19.93 -0.17
CA LYS A 31 -14.16 -19.12 1.04
C LYS A 31 -13.84 -19.97 2.26
N CYS A 32 -12.88 -19.55 3.08
CA CYS A 32 -12.58 -20.22 4.33
C CYS A 32 -13.73 -20.03 5.33
N VAL A 33 -14.27 -21.10 5.89
CA VAL A 33 -15.33 -21.00 6.92
C VAL A 33 -14.81 -20.45 8.25
N THR A 34 -13.51 -20.61 8.53
CA THR A 34 -12.88 -20.19 9.79
C THR A 34 -12.51 -18.71 9.77
N CYS A 35 -11.78 -18.26 8.74
CA CYS A 35 -11.28 -16.88 8.66
C CYS A 35 -12.02 -15.98 7.67
N ARG A 36 -13.03 -16.52 6.99
CA ARG A 36 -13.90 -15.79 6.03
C ARG A 36 -13.14 -15.14 4.86
N SER A 37 -11.85 -15.42 4.69
CA SER A 37 -11.05 -15.00 3.54
C SER A 37 -11.35 -15.87 2.33
N TYR A 38 -11.09 -15.32 1.14
CA TYR A 38 -11.14 -16.06 -0.11
C TYR A 38 -9.72 -16.46 -0.49
N PHE A 39 -9.49 -17.69 -0.92
CA PHE A 39 -8.17 -18.17 -1.37
C PHE A 39 -8.32 -19.05 -2.59
N CYS A 40 -7.24 -19.20 -3.34
CA CYS A 40 -7.22 -20.12 -4.48
C CYS A 40 -6.64 -21.49 -4.05
N ASP A 41 -7.22 -22.59 -4.53
CA ASP A 41 -6.76 -23.96 -4.24
C ASP A 41 -6.93 -24.87 -5.48
N PRO A 42 -5.90 -25.65 -5.89
CA PRO A 42 -4.51 -25.56 -5.44
C PRO A 42 -3.92 -24.18 -5.72
N TRP A 43 -3.10 -23.72 -4.77
CA TRP A 43 -2.19 -22.60 -5.00
C TRP A 43 -0.77 -23.08 -5.24
N LEU A 44 0.08 -22.13 -5.63
CA LEU A 44 1.51 -22.35 -5.78
C LEU A 44 2.11 -22.83 -4.45
N SER A 45 2.93 -23.88 -4.51
CA SER A 45 3.71 -24.34 -3.35
C SER A 45 4.63 -23.21 -2.85
N PRO A 46 5.08 -23.23 -1.59
CA PRO A 46 6.04 -22.24 -1.09
C PRO A 46 7.27 -22.08 -1.99
N GLU A 47 7.81 -23.18 -2.52
CA GLU A 47 8.97 -23.19 -3.40
C GLU A 47 8.65 -22.53 -4.75
N PHE A 48 7.49 -22.85 -5.33
CA PHE A 48 7.06 -22.25 -6.59
C PHE A 48 6.75 -20.75 -6.42
N ALA A 49 6.08 -20.36 -5.33
CA ALA A 49 5.82 -18.96 -5.00
C ALA A 49 7.14 -18.19 -4.81
N SER A 50 8.11 -18.79 -4.13
CA SER A 50 9.47 -18.24 -3.99
C SER A 50 10.11 -18.00 -5.35
N TRP A 51 10.13 -19.02 -6.21
CA TRP A 51 10.65 -18.86 -7.56
C TRP A 51 9.93 -17.75 -8.33
N LEU A 52 8.59 -17.72 -8.27
CA LEU A 52 7.79 -16.73 -8.99
C LEU A 52 8.13 -15.31 -8.54
N PHE A 53 7.95 -15.00 -7.26
CA PHE A 53 8.06 -13.63 -6.73
C PHE A 53 9.49 -13.16 -6.48
N CYS A 54 10.44 -14.07 -6.23
CA CYS A 54 11.84 -13.70 -5.93
C CYS A 54 12.77 -13.83 -7.13
N ALA A 55 12.49 -14.73 -8.09
CA ALA A 55 13.40 -15.01 -9.20
C ALA A 55 12.81 -14.66 -10.58
N ALA A 56 11.57 -15.05 -10.86
CA ALA A 56 10.96 -14.86 -12.17
C ALA A 56 10.41 -13.43 -12.37
N THR A 57 9.86 -12.84 -11.31
CA THR A 57 9.30 -11.48 -11.27
C THR A 57 9.75 -10.76 -9.99
N PRO A 58 11.06 -10.51 -9.83
CA PRO A 58 11.61 -9.85 -8.64
C PRO A 58 11.16 -8.40 -8.53
N ASP A 59 10.54 -7.81 -9.54
CA ASP A 59 9.93 -6.50 -9.45
C ASP A 59 8.49 -6.61 -8.93
N HIS A 60 8.20 -5.92 -7.82
CA HIS A 60 6.83 -5.63 -7.45
C HIS A 60 6.28 -4.60 -8.44
N ILE A 61 5.76 -5.08 -9.58
CA ILE A 61 5.42 -4.27 -10.74
C ILE A 61 4.50 -3.12 -10.32
N VAL A 62 3.46 -3.40 -9.53
CA VAL A 62 2.49 -2.38 -9.09
C VAL A 62 3.18 -1.30 -8.26
N GLY A 63 3.96 -1.65 -7.24
CA GLY A 63 4.68 -0.66 -6.44
C GLY A 63 5.61 0.22 -7.28
N TRP A 64 6.38 -0.38 -8.20
CA TRP A 64 7.27 0.40 -9.06
C TRP A 64 6.55 1.21 -10.13
N GLU A 65 5.43 0.72 -10.66
CA GLU A 65 4.56 1.48 -11.57
C GLU A 65 3.95 2.68 -10.87
N GLU A 66 3.55 2.55 -9.60
CA GLU A 66 3.09 3.69 -8.79
C GLU A 66 4.19 4.72 -8.60
N PHE A 67 5.41 4.29 -8.28
CA PHE A 67 6.56 5.19 -8.23
C PHE A 67 6.81 5.90 -9.57
N GLU A 68 6.82 5.18 -10.69
CA GLU A 68 7.00 5.77 -12.02
C GLU A 68 5.88 6.74 -12.39
N PHE A 69 4.64 6.36 -12.07
CA PHE A 69 3.47 7.20 -12.29
C PHE A 69 3.58 8.47 -11.48
N TRP A 70 3.93 8.38 -10.20
CA TRP A 70 4.16 9.51 -9.31
C TRP A 70 5.24 10.46 -9.86
N VAL A 71 6.39 9.92 -10.29
CA VAL A 71 7.48 10.68 -10.92
C VAL A 71 7.02 11.43 -12.17
N ARG A 72 6.15 10.82 -12.99
CA ARG A 72 5.65 11.40 -14.25
C ARG A 72 4.51 12.39 -14.02
N ASN A 73 3.64 12.13 -13.04
CA ASN A 73 2.33 12.75 -12.86
C ASN A 73 2.13 13.21 -11.41
N ARG A 74 2.95 14.15 -10.94
CA ARG A 74 2.99 14.75 -9.58
C ARG A 74 1.66 15.13 -8.91
N LYS A 75 0.55 15.17 -9.65
CA LYS A 75 -0.80 15.50 -9.18
C LYS A 75 -1.84 14.51 -9.72
N GLY A 76 -1.44 13.25 -9.86
CA GLY A 76 -2.29 12.20 -10.40
C GLY A 76 -3.35 11.73 -9.42
N ARG A 77 -4.28 10.91 -9.91
CA ARG A 77 -5.37 10.31 -9.11
C ARG A 77 -4.87 9.52 -7.90
N PHE A 78 -3.70 8.90 -8.02
CA PHE A 78 -3.05 8.16 -6.92
C PHE A 78 -2.77 9.04 -5.71
N GLU A 79 -2.24 10.25 -5.93
CA GLU A 79 -1.97 11.23 -4.88
C GLU A 79 -3.26 11.66 -4.18
N LEU A 80 -4.33 11.93 -4.95
CA LEU A 80 -5.64 12.28 -4.40
C LEU A 80 -6.26 11.14 -3.60
N HIS A 81 -6.10 9.90 -4.07
CA HIS A 81 -6.60 8.73 -3.36
C HIS A 81 -5.89 8.56 -2.02
N ASN A 82 -4.56 8.53 -2.01
CA ASN A 82 -3.79 8.39 -0.77
C ASN A 82 -4.00 9.56 0.18
N GLN A 83 -4.21 10.78 -0.31
CA GLN A 83 -4.59 11.93 0.52
C GLN A 83 -5.94 11.73 1.20
N ARG A 84 -6.95 11.18 0.51
CA ARG A 84 -8.26 10.87 1.12
C ARG A 84 -8.14 9.79 2.18
N VAL A 85 -7.41 8.71 1.90
CA VAL A 85 -7.16 7.65 2.89
C VAL A 85 -6.43 8.23 4.10
N TYR A 86 -5.37 9.02 3.88
CA TYR A 86 -4.59 9.64 4.96
C TYR A 86 -5.44 10.60 5.80
N ALA A 87 -6.28 11.43 5.17
CA ALA A 87 -7.18 12.33 5.87
C ALA A 87 -8.25 11.56 6.69
N ALA A 88 -8.80 10.48 6.11
CA ALA A 88 -9.76 9.63 6.82
C ALA A 88 -9.14 8.99 8.06
N VAL A 89 -7.89 8.51 7.96
CA VAL A 89 -7.16 7.93 9.08
C VAL A 89 -6.82 9.00 10.12
N THR A 90 -6.24 10.13 9.72
CA THR A 90 -5.82 11.17 10.69
C THR A 90 -6.97 11.87 11.40
N ARG A 91 -8.18 11.89 10.81
CA ARG A 91 -9.40 12.28 11.54
C ARG A 91 -9.72 11.39 12.75
N ARG A 92 -9.29 10.12 12.72
CA ARG A 92 -9.55 9.12 13.77
C ARG A 92 -8.38 8.98 14.73
N THR A 93 -7.16 9.02 14.19
CA THR A 93 -5.93 8.81 14.98
C THR A 93 -5.36 10.11 15.54
N GLY A 94 -5.78 11.26 15.01
CA GLY A 94 -5.08 12.53 15.20
C GLY A 94 -3.77 12.59 14.42
N PRO A 95 -2.97 13.66 14.64
CA PRO A 95 -1.64 13.82 14.05
C PRO A 95 -0.71 12.66 14.39
N LEU A 96 -0.02 12.14 13.38
CA LEU A 96 0.95 11.05 13.53
C LEU A 96 2.33 11.63 13.84
N ARG A 97 3.03 11.11 14.86
CA ARG A 97 4.44 11.41 15.14
C ARG A 97 5.36 10.37 14.52
N SER A 98 4.91 9.12 14.46
CA SER A 98 5.65 8.00 13.89
C SER A 98 4.77 7.21 12.93
N TYR A 99 5.30 6.94 11.75
CA TYR A 99 4.62 6.16 10.72
C TYR A 99 5.54 5.10 10.15
N ALA A 100 4.99 3.92 9.90
CA ALA A 100 5.69 2.86 9.21
C ALA A 100 4.85 2.28 8.07
N GLU A 101 5.52 1.78 7.04
CA GLU A 101 4.90 0.93 6.02
C GLU A 101 5.41 -0.49 6.11
N PHE A 102 4.51 -1.43 5.85
CA PHE A 102 4.87 -2.83 5.76
C PHE A 102 5.13 -3.23 4.30
N GLY A 103 6.32 -3.75 4.02
CA GLY A 103 6.66 -4.45 2.78
C GLY A 103 7.04 -3.57 1.59
N CYS A 104 6.19 -2.63 1.16
CA CYS A 104 6.42 -1.84 -0.05
C CYS A 104 6.38 -0.32 0.21
N PRO A 105 7.45 0.44 -0.11
CA PRO A 105 7.53 1.87 0.16
C PRO A 105 6.81 2.77 -0.87
N PHE A 106 6.13 2.17 -1.86
CA PHE A 106 5.61 2.89 -3.03
C PHE A 106 4.09 2.94 -3.11
N GLN A 107 3.39 2.07 -2.36
CA GLN A 107 1.93 1.94 -2.47
C GLN A 107 1.18 2.77 -1.44
N GLY A 108 1.83 3.13 -0.33
CA GLY A 108 1.21 3.88 0.75
C GLY A 108 1.56 5.35 0.79
N PHE A 109 1.69 5.85 2.01
CA PHE A 109 2.01 7.21 2.37
C PHE A 109 3.52 7.55 2.40
N LEU A 110 4.48 6.61 2.47
CA LEU A 110 5.91 6.92 2.60
C LEU A 110 6.39 7.84 1.47
N LEU A 111 6.06 7.47 0.22
CA LEU A 111 6.43 8.26 -0.95
C LEU A 111 5.83 9.68 -0.91
N PRO A 112 4.51 9.90 -0.80
CA PRO A 112 3.94 11.25 -0.74
C PRO A 112 4.38 12.01 0.53
N LEU A 113 4.47 11.32 1.69
CA LEU A 113 4.96 11.90 2.94
C LEU A 113 6.42 12.29 2.89
N LYS A 114 7.24 11.89 1.92
CA LYS A 114 8.60 12.45 1.72
C LYS A 114 8.69 13.42 0.57
N ALA A 115 7.89 13.22 -0.47
CA ALA A 115 7.93 14.05 -1.66
C ALA A 115 7.65 15.54 -1.45
N HIS A 116 6.94 15.92 -0.39
CA HIS A 116 6.72 17.34 -0.04
C HIS A 116 7.92 18.00 0.67
N GLU A 117 9.07 17.32 0.81
CA GLU A 117 10.32 17.95 1.28
C GLU A 117 11.12 18.47 0.07
N ALA A 118 11.73 19.66 0.19
CA ALA A 118 12.43 20.31 -0.93
C ALA A 118 13.64 19.51 -1.48
N ASP A 119 14.34 18.76 -0.62
CA ASP A 119 15.55 18.00 -0.96
C ASP A 119 15.26 16.58 -1.53
N PRO A 120 14.41 15.74 -0.90
CA PRO A 120 14.01 14.45 -1.45
C PRO A 120 13.39 14.54 -2.85
N GLU A 121 12.64 15.60 -3.16
CA GLU A 121 12.08 15.77 -4.49
C GLU A 121 13.16 15.92 -5.57
N ALA A 122 14.29 16.56 -5.25
CA ALA A 122 15.44 16.67 -6.14
C ALA A 122 16.17 15.31 -6.26
N ARG A 123 16.35 14.59 -5.16
CA ARG A 123 16.97 13.25 -5.15
C ARG A 123 16.14 12.22 -5.91
N ILE A 124 14.82 12.20 -5.70
CA ILE A 124 13.88 11.34 -6.44
C ILE A 124 13.93 11.66 -7.95
N ARG A 125 13.99 12.96 -8.30
CA ARG A 125 14.14 13.37 -9.71
C ARG A 125 15.46 12.92 -10.30
N LEU A 126 16.56 13.08 -9.58
CA LEU A 126 17.88 12.67 -10.03
C LEU A 126 17.92 11.15 -10.23
N PHE A 127 17.42 10.39 -9.25
CA PHE A 127 17.29 8.95 -9.34
C PHE A 127 16.44 8.54 -10.53
N ALA A 128 15.24 9.10 -10.70
CA ALA A 128 14.38 8.81 -11.85
C ALA A 128 14.99 9.20 -13.20
N ARG A 129 15.85 10.23 -13.26
CA ARG A 129 16.61 10.58 -14.47
C ARG A 129 17.74 9.59 -14.72
N ALA A 130 18.44 9.15 -13.68
CA ALA A 130 19.47 8.13 -13.77
C ALA A 130 18.88 6.79 -14.25
N LEU A 131 17.71 6.40 -13.72
CA LEU A 131 16.98 5.22 -14.16
C LEU A 131 16.59 5.27 -15.65
N ARG A 132 16.16 6.44 -16.15
CA ARG A 132 15.86 6.63 -17.59
C ARG A 132 17.09 6.54 -18.49
N ARG A 133 18.29 6.72 -17.93
CA ARG A 133 19.56 6.67 -18.66
C ARG A 133 20.27 5.33 -18.55
N ALA A 134 19.83 4.43 -17.67
CA ALA A 134 20.33 3.06 -17.63
C ALA A 134 19.93 2.37 -18.96
N PRO A 135 20.88 2.04 -19.84
CA PRO A 135 20.56 1.43 -21.12
C PRO A 135 20.08 -0.01 -20.90
N ASP A 136 18.98 -0.38 -21.55
CA ASP A 136 18.67 -1.78 -21.81
C ASP A 136 19.59 -2.23 -22.98
N VAL A 137 20.74 -2.82 -22.65
CA VAL A 137 21.91 -2.97 -23.55
C VAL A 137 21.70 -4.01 -24.68
N ARG A 138 20.50 -4.58 -24.89
CA ARG A 138 20.35 -5.70 -25.85
C ARG A 138 19.49 -5.53 -27.10
N TRP A 139 19.01 -4.33 -27.45
CA TRP A 139 18.18 -4.20 -28.67
C TRP A 139 18.34 -2.90 -29.48
N THR A 140 19.56 -2.46 -29.77
CA THR A 140 19.84 -1.05 -30.14
C THR A 140 19.50 -0.60 -31.57
N ARG A 141 18.74 -1.35 -32.39
CA ARG A 141 18.17 -0.84 -33.66
C ARG A 141 16.67 -1.09 -33.80
N PHE A 142 16.21 -2.33 -33.56
CA PHE A 142 14.77 -2.63 -33.57
C PHE A 142 14.05 -1.95 -32.42
N THR A 143 14.62 -1.90 -31.21
CA THR A 143 14.05 -1.13 -30.10
C THR A 143 14.19 0.37 -30.29
N ARG A 144 15.12 0.88 -31.12
CA ARG A 144 15.09 2.31 -31.48
C ARG A 144 13.93 2.64 -32.42
N LEU A 145 13.65 1.78 -33.39
CA LEU A 145 12.50 1.95 -34.31
C LEU A 145 11.17 1.69 -33.58
N TYR A 146 11.10 0.61 -32.79
CA TYR A 146 9.96 0.32 -31.92
C TYR A 146 9.79 1.44 -30.89
N ASN A 147 10.84 1.93 -30.22
CA ASN A 147 10.71 3.06 -29.29
C ASN A 147 10.42 4.39 -30.01
N ALA A 148 10.75 4.54 -31.29
CA ALA A 148 10.36 5.70 -32.07
C ALA A 148 8.87 5.63 -32.45
N LEU A 149 8.40 4.46 -32.87
CA LEU A 149 6.99 4.20 -33.20
C LEU A 149 6.11 4.20 -31.94
N GLU A 150 6.53 3.47 -30.91
CA GLU A 150 5.98 3.51 -29.57
C GLU A 150 6.11 4.91 -28.98
N GLY A 151 7.20 5.64 -29.21
CA GLY A 151 7.38 7.02 -28.78
C GLY A 151 6.41 7.98 -29.47
N PHE A 152 6.11 7.74 -30.76
CA PHE A 152 5.09 8.47 -31.51
C PHE A 152 3.69 8.11 -31.03
N LEU A 153 3.36 6.83 -30.85
CA LEU A 153 2.07 6.35 -30.35
C LEU A 153 1.84 6.76 -28.88
N ARG A 154 2.88 6.68 -28.04
CA ARG A 154 2.90 7.23 -26.68
C ARG A 154 2.83 8.75 -26.73
N GLY A 155 3.44 9.41 -27.70
CA GLY A 155 3.36 10.85 -27.89
C GLY A 155 1.92 11.29 -28.24
N ALA A 156 1.28 10.58 -29.16
CA ALA A 156 -0.12 10.76 -29.53
C ALA A 156 -1.07 10.41 -28.36
N LEU A 157 -0.79 9.33 -27.63
CA LEU A 157 -1.54 8.95 -26.44
C LEU A 157 -1.32 9.95 -25.30
N VAL A 158 -0.10 10.43 -25.06
CA VAL A 158 0.21 11.46 -24.08
C VAL A 158 -0.42 12.78 -24.48
N LEU A 159 -0.47 13.11 -25.78
CA LEU A 159 -1.20 14.26 -26.29
C LEU A 159 -2.70 14.09 -26.07
N ALA A 160 -3.28 12.93 -26.38
CA ALA A 160 -4.68 12.61 -26.12
C ALA A 160 -5.01 12.61 -24.62
N LEU A 161 -4.12 12.09 -23.77
CA LEU A 161 -4.22 12.14 -22.31
C LEU A 161 -4.00 13.55 -21.77
N ARG A 162 -3.18 14.39 -22.42
CA ARG A 162 -3.01 15.81 -22.08
C ARG A 162 -4.25 16.61 -22.48
N ILE A 163 -4.81 16.36 -23.66
CA ILE A 163 -6.08 16.94 -24.11
C ILE A 163 -7.17 16.51 -23.14
N ARG A 164 -7.26 15.22 -22.83
CA ARG A 164 -8.18 14.68 -21.82
C ARG A 164 -7.92 15.30 -20.45
N ALA A 165 -6.68 15.48 -20.01
CA ALA A 165 -6.36 16.12 -18.74
C ALA A 165 -6.67 17.63 -18.75
N ILE A 166 -6.60 18.31 -19.90
CA ILE A 166 -7.05 19.69 -20.07
C ILE A 166 -8.57 19.73 -19.98
N LEU A 167 -9.28 18.81 -20.63
CA LEU A 167 -10.73 18.66 -20.54
C LEU A 167 -11.18 18.30 -19.12
N ASP A 168 -10.53 17.33 -18.48
CA ASP A 168 -10.71 16.95 -17.09
C ASP A 168 -10.38 18.13 -16.18
N ARG A 169 -9.34 18.95 -16.44
CA ARG A 169 -9.10 20.19 -15.68
C ARG A 169 -10.18 21.24 -15.89
N ILE A 170 -10.80 21.32 -17.07
CA ILE A 170 -11.92 22.24 -17.33
C ILE A 170 -13.17 21.76 -16.59
N ILE A 171 -13.39 20.43 -16.54
CA ILE A 171 -14.48 19.78 -15.80
C ILE A 171 -14.22 19.87 -14.28
N ASP A 172 -13.00 19.59 -13.83
CA ASP A 172 -12.55 19.62 -12.45
C ASP A 172 -12.43 21.05 -11.94
N ARG A 173 -12.17 22.07 -12.79
CA ARG A 173 -12.34 23.48 -12.41
C ARG A 173 -13.79 23.82 -12.02
N ARG A 174 -14.78 23.03 -12.44
CA ARG A 174 -16.16 23.11 -11.92
C ARG A 174 -16.37 22.29 -10.63
N ARG A 175 -15.40 21.47 -10.21
CA ARG A 175 -15.38 20.70 -8.95
C ARG A 175 -14.33 21.21 -7.93
N ALA A 176 -13.47 22.15 -8.33
CA ALA A 176 -12.26 22.57 -7.60
C ALA A 176 -12.48 23.66 -6.53
N ASP A 177 -13.70 23.78 -6.00
CA ASP A 177 -13.91 24.55 -4.77
C ASP A 177 -13.49 23.76 -3.52
N ALA A 178 -13.14 22.47 -3.66
CA ALA A 178 -12.43 21.73 -2.63
C ALA A 178 -10.92 21.77 -2.91
N SER A 179 -10.21 22.75 -2.32
CA SER A 179 -8.77 22.63 -2.14
C SER A 179 -8.50 21.28 -1.47
N PRO A 180 -7.62 20.41 -2.01
CA PRO A 180 -7.22 19.21 -1.30
C PRO A 180 -6.76 19.63 0.09
N GLU A 181 -7.35 19.04 1.12
CA GLU A 181 -6.91 19.23 2.50
C GLU A 181 -5.42 18.85 2.51
N GLN A 182 -4.55 19.86 2.64
CA GLN A 182 -3.12 19.60 2.72
C GLN A 182 -2.88 18.67 3.90
N ILE A 183 -2.01 17.67 3.72
CA ILE A 183 -1.52 16.81 4.80
C ILE A 183 -1.02 17.72 5.92
N SER A 184 -1.85 17.92 6.94
CA SER A 184 -1.72 19.01 7.92
C SER A 184 -0.71 18.68 9.02
N SER A 185 -0.37 17.40 9.16
CA SER A 185 0.67 16.92 10.07
C SER A 185 1.45 15.77 9.43
N ARG A 186 2.77 15.94 9.41
CA ARG A 186 3.72 14.96 8.90
C ARG A 186 4.33 14.22 10.09
N PRO A 187 4.53 12.90 9.99
CA PRO A 187 5.29 12.16 10.99
C PRO A 187 6.73 12.67 11.06
N GLU A 188 7.26 12.75 12.28
CA GLU A 188 8.66 13.09 12.55
C GLU A 188 9.60 11.94 12.13
N SER A 189 9.09 10.71 12.17
CA SER A 189 9.86 9.50 11.88
C SER A 189 9.10 8.58 10.93
N LEU A 190 9.84 8.07 9.94
CA LEU A 190 9.32 7.22 8.87
C LEU A 190 10.10 5.91 8.83
N TYR A 191 9.37 4.80 8.80
CA TYR A 191 9.93 3.45 8.80
C TYR A 191 9.39 2.63 7.63
N LEU A 192 10.20 1.69 7.15
CA LEU A 192 9.76 0.59 6.29
C LEU A 192 10.03 -0.71 7.05
N LEU A 193 8.95 -1.31 7.56
CA LEU A 193 8.97 -2.63 8.17
C LEU A 193 9.08 -3.69 7.07
N THR A 194 10.00 -4.63 7.28
CA THR A 194 10.23 -5.73 6.35
C THR A 194 9.90 -7.07 7.00
N HIS A 195 9.50 -8.03 6.17
CA HIS A 195 9.22 -9.40 6.60
C HIS A 195 9.79 -10.36 5.58
N ASP A 196 10.54 -11.35 6.06
CA ASP A 196 11.14 -12.37 5.24
C ASP A 196 10.11 -13.45 4.96
N THR A 197 9.35 -13.24 3.89
CA THR A 197 8.45 -14.24 3.32
C THR A 197 8.93 -14.60 1.93
N THR A 198 8.87 -15.89 1.62
CA THR A 198 9.12 -16.40 0.27
C THR A 198 7.92 -16.16 -0.67
N ARG A 199 6.77 -15.71 -0.15
CA ARG A 199 5.55 -15.49 -0.93
C ARG A 199 5.32 -14.04 -1.39
N ALA A 200 6.28 -13.15 -1.11
CA ALA A 200 6.25 -11.77 -1.57
C ALA A 200 7.61 -11.38 -2.16
N TRP A 201 7.65 -10.21 -2.82
CA TRP A 201 8.89 -9.65 -3.37
C TRP A 201 9.97 -9.39 -2.30
N SER A 202 9.57 -9.22 -1.04
CA SER A 202 10.43 -9.07 0.16
C SER A 202 11.77 -8.36 -0.10
N SER A 203 12.91 -8.99 0.24
CA SER A 203 14.27 -8.49 0.02
C SER A 203 14.68 -8.41 -1.44
N ASN A 204 14.01 -9.15 -2.33
CA ASN A 204 14.34 -9.25 -3.75
C ASN A 204 13.65 -8.21 -4.63
N CYS A 205 12.77 -7.38 -4.05
CA CYS A 205 12.05 -6.33 -4.78
C CYS A 205 13.02 -5.32 -5.40
N THR A 206 13.27 -5.48 -6.70
CA THR A 206 14.25 -4.68 -7.44
C THR A 206 13.68 -4.23 -8.78
N ARG A 207 14.03 -3.01 -9.21
CA ARG A 207 13.79 -2.55 -10.59
C ARG A 207 14.92 -1.64 -11.01
N TYR A 208 15.35 -1.78 -12.26
CA TYR A 208 16.48 -1.03 -12.81
C TYR A 208 17.78 -1.17 -11.98
N GLY A 209 18.01 -2.35 -11.40
CA GLY A 209 19.18 -2.62 -10.56
C GLY A 209 19.14 -1.99 -9.17
N ALA A 210 18.02 -1.36 -8.77
CA ALA A 210 17.85 -0.77 -7.45
C ALA A 210 16.82 -1.55 -6.63
N SER A 211 17.16 -1.84 -5.37
CA SER A 211 16.22 -2.41 -4.40
C SER A 211 15.24 -1.35 -3.90
N CYS A 212 13.97 -1.71 -3.72
CA CYS A 212 12.99 -0.81 -3.11
C CYS A 212 13.36 -0.45 -1.66
N LYS A 213 14.01 -1.37 -0.93
CA LYS A 213 14.52 -1.14 0.43
C LYS A 213 15.68 -0.15 0.42
N TYR A 214 16.60 -0.28 -0.53
CA TYR A 214 17.67 0.71 -0.72
C TYR A 214 17.10 2.08 -1.08
N PHE A 215 16.08 2.13 -1.95
CA PHE A 215 15.39 3.37 -2.27
C PHE A 215 14.74 3.99 -1.04
N ALA A 216 14.01 3.22 -0.24
CA ALA A 216 13.38 3.71 0.98
C ALA A 216 14.41 4.31 1.95
N ARG A 217 15.53 3.62 2.16
CA ARG A 217 16.60 4.09 3.04
C ARG A 217 17.28 5.36 2.53
N THR A 218 17.67 5.38 1.26
CA THR A 218 18.57 6.42 0.73
C THR A 218 17.84 7.62 0.16
N ILE A 219 16.68 7.38 -0.46
CA ILE A 219 15.91 8.41 -1.18
C ILE A 219 14.76 8.93 -0.33
N LEU A 220 14.07 8.05 0.41
CA LEU A 220 12.99 8.43 1.30
C LEU A 220 13.47 8.64 2.74
N ASP A 221 14.77 8.50 3.03
CA ASP A 221 15.31 8.67 4.38
C ASP A 221 14.50 7.91 5.45
N ALA A 222 14.01 6.73 5.08
CA ALA A 222 13.19 5.89 5.95
C ALA A 222 14.05 4.84 6.65
N HIS A 223 13.76 4.58 7.93
CA HIS A 223 14.40 3.52 8.68
C HIS A 223 13.86 2.16 8.20
N VAL A 224 14.70 1.40 7.49
CA VAL A 224 14.35 0.06 7.02
C VAL A 224 14.77 -0.97 8.07
N ILE A 225 13.80 -1.62 8.69
CA ILE A 225 14.00 -2.56 9.81
C ILE A 225 13.13 -3.82 9.64
N PRO A 226 13.61 -5.03 9.97
CA PRO A 226 12.76 -6.21 10.11
C PRO A 226 11.68 -6.02 11.18
N MET A 227 10.47 -6.50 10.91
CA MET A 227 9.33 -6.37 11.83
C MET A 227 9.61 -6.99 13.21
N ASP A 228 10.26 -8.16 13.24
CA ASP A 228 10.60 -8.84 14.50
C ASP A 228 11.68 -8.10 15.30
N GLU A 229 12.59 -7.42 14.60
CA GLU A 229 13.60 -6.56 15.23
C GLU A 229 12.94 -5.31 15.84
N ALA A 230 12.02 -4.66 15.12
CA ALA A 230 11.24 -3.54 15.65
C ALA A 230 10.47 -3.93 16.92
N ARG A 231 9.89 -5.14 16.94
CA ARG A 231 9.23 -5.71 18.12
C ARG A 231 10.22 -5.94 19.26
N GLY A 232 11.37 -6.56 18.99
CA GLY A 232 12.41 -6.83 19.98
C GLY A 232 13.01 -5.56 20.60
N GLN A 233 13.06 -4.47 19.84
CA GLN A 233 13.51 -3.15 20.31
C GLN A 233 12.43 -2.37 21.06
N GLY A 234 11.20 -2.88 21.14
CA GLY A 234 10.09 -2.18 21.78
C GLY A 234 9.64 -0.92 21.03
N LEU A 235 9.89 -0.84 19.72
CA LEU A 235 9.42 0.28 18.92
C LEU A 235 7.88 0.28 18.88
N THR A 236 7.29 1.48 18.99
CA THR A 236 5.85 1.67 18.88
C THR A 236 5.57 2.78 17.88
N PHE A 237 4.77 2.49 16.87
CA PHE A 237 4.36 3.43 15.84
C PHE A 237 2.93 3.94 16.10
N ASP A 238 2.64 5.20 15.76
CA ASP A 238 1.27 5.69 15.80
C ASP A 238 0.43 4.99 14.73
N LEU A 239 0.98 4.82 13.51
CA LEU A 239 0.32 4.12 12.43
C LEU A 239 1.29 3.21 11.67
N VAL A 240 0.88 1.97 11.43
CA VAL A 240 1.46 1.12 10.38
C VAL A 240 0.49 0.99 9.22
N GLY A 241 0.95 1.32 8.01
CA GLY A 241 0.21 1.08 6.77
C GLY A 241 0.59 -0.23 6.09
N VAL A 242 -0.42 -1.01 5.67
CA VAL A 242 -0.30 -2.29 4.96
C VAL A 242 -1.05 -2.17 3.65
N PHE A 243 -0.34 -1.93 2.55
CA PHE A 243 -0.94 -1.65 1.24
C PHE A 243 -0.67 -2.78 0.26
N ASN A 244 -1.71 -3.50 -0.16
CA ASN A 244 -1.69 -4.53 -1.22
C ASN A 244 -0.54 -5.54 -1.11
N ILE A 245 -0.22 -5.90 0.13
CA ILE A 245 0.88 -6.83 0.43
C ILE A 245 0.45 -7.92 1.41
N LEU A 246 -0.62 -7.71 2.18
CA LEU A 246 -1.07 -8.69 3.16
C LEU A 246 -1.48 -10.00 2.47
N ASP A 247 -2.12 -9.89 1.31
CA ASP A 247 -2.49 -10.93 0.32
C ASP A 247 -1.31 -11.71 -0.27
N HIS A 248 -0.08 -11.31 0.06
CA HIS A 248 1.19 -11.96 -0.31
C HIS A 248 1.95 -12.53 0.90
N THR A 249 1.30 -12.65 2.07
CA THR A 249 1.89 -13.24 3.28
C THR A 249 1.39 -14.66 3.52
N THR A 250 2.22 -15.53 4.09
CA THR A 250 1.85 -16.91 4.43
C THR A 250 0.80 -16.96 5.53
N PHE A 251 0.95 -16.13 6.55
CA PHE A 251 0.13 -16.10 7.75
C PHE A 251 -0.37 -14.66 8.03
N PRO A 252 -1.35 -14.16 7.27
CA PRO A 252 -1.78 -12.76 7.37
C PRO A 252 -2.28 -12.38 8.76
N SER A 253 -2.91 -13.31 9.48
CA SER A 253 -3.37 -13.06 10.85
C SER A 253 -2.22 -12.89 11.84
N GLU A 254 -1.13 -13.66 11.68
CA GLU A 254 0.07 -13.51 12.51
C GLU A 254 0.78 -12.20 12.20
N VAL A 255 0.91 -11.85 10.92
CA VAL A 255 1.46 -10.56 10.49
C VAL A 255 0.66 -9.41 11.11
N LEU A 256 -0.68 -9.43 11.03
CA LEU A 256 -1.51 -8.39 11.65
C LEU A 256 -1.32 -8.31 13.17
N ARG A 257 -1.23 -9.44 13.88
CA ARG A 257 -0.97 -9.44 15.33
C ARG A 257 0.39 -8.82 15.65
N THR A 258 1.44 -9.16 14.90
CA THR A 258 2.77 -8.58 15.11
C THR A 258 2.80 -7.09 14.79
N LEU A 259 2.09 -6.66 13.74
CA LEU A 259 1.97 -5.23 13.41
C LEU A 259 1.21 -4.46 14.48
N LEU A 260 0.15 -5.06 15.03
CA LEU A 260 -0.55 -4.50 16.18
C LEU A 260 0.40 -4.42 17.37
N ASP A 261 1.24 -5.42 17.66
CA ASP A 261 2.20 -5.37 18.78
C ASP A 261 3.10 -4.13 18.75
N VAL A 262 3.54 -3.70 17.56
CA VAL A 262 4.41 -2.54 17.38
C VAL A 262 3.66 -1.26 17.00
N SER A 263 2.33 -1.23 17.02
CA SER A 263 1.58 -0.04 16.61
C SER A 263 0.29 0.21 17.38
N ARG A 264 -0.08 1.48 17.48
CA ARG A 264 -1.39 1.90 18.01
C ARG A 264 -2.51 1.63 17.01
N HIS A 265 -2.23 1.91 15.73
CA HIS A 265 -3.17 1.77 14.63
C HIS A 265 -2.54 1.01 13.47
N VAL A 266 -3.28 0.08 12.85
CA VAL A 266 -2.88 -0.59 11.62
C VAL A 266 -3.92 -0.30 10.54
N LEU A 267 -3.51 0.37 9.46
CA LEU A 267 -4.33 0.53 8.27
C LEU A 267 -4.04 -0.61 7.30
N VAL A 268 -5.08 -1.36 6.94
CA VAL A 268 -5.01 -2.39 5.89
C VAL A 268 -5.75 -1.89 4.66
N VAL A 269 -5.02 -1.75 3.56
CA VAL A 269 -5.55 -1.53 2.22
C VAL A 269 -5.27 -2.78 1.40
N SER A 270 -6.30 -3.49 0.96
CA SER A 270 -6.15 -4.75 0.22
C SER A 270 -7.26 -4.93 -0.79
N HIS A 271 -7.03 -5.78 -1.79
CA HIS A 271 -8.00 -6.10 -2.82
C HIS A 271 -9.27 -6.74 -2.25
N ASP A 272 -10.41 -6.30 -2.76
CA ASP A 272 -11.70 -6.96 -2.56
C ASP A 272 -11.72 -8.34 -3.25
N ALA A 273 -12.27 -9.35 -2.58
CA ALA A 273 -12.33 -10.72 -3.11
C ALA A 273 -13.00 -10.86 -4.48
N ARG A 274 -13.91 -9.95 -4.84
CA ARG A 274 -14.59 -9.94 -6.15
C ARG A 274 -13.67 -9.47 -7.27
N ARG A 275 -12.57 -8.78 -6.95
CA ARG A 275 -11.66 -8.15 -7.92
C ARG A 275 -10.21 -8.62 -7.80
N ALA A 276 -9.86 -9.34 -6.74
CA ALA A 276 -8.55 -9.96 -6.59
C ALA A 276 -8.29 -10.96 -7.74
N GLY A 277 -7.26 -10.68 -8.54
CA GLY A 277 -6.82 -11.60 -9.58
C GLY A 277 -6.16 -12.87 -9.02
N LYS A 278 -5.99 -13.88 -9.87
CA LYS A 278 -5.34 -15.17 -9.55
C LYS A 278 -3.83 -15.09 -9.32
N GLN A 279 -3.28 -13.89 -9.08
CA GLN A 279 -1.94 -13.69 -8.56
C GLN A 279 -1.89 -13.57 -7.03
N HIS A 280 -3.05 -13.37 -6.38
CA HIS A 280 -3.15 -13.21 -4.93
C HIS A 280 -3.54 -14.54 -4.28
N MET A 281 -2.79 -14.95 -3.26
CA MET A 281 -3.05 -16.21 -2.56
C MET A 281 -4.37 -16.17 -1.81
N PHE A 282 -4.70 -15.01 -1.26
CA PHE A 282 -5.99 -14.76 -0.65
C PHE A 282 -6.46 -13.33 -0.91
N ALA A 283 -7.74 -13.09 -0.66
CA ALA A 283 -8.36 -11.78 -0.67
C ALA A 283 -9.28 -11.62 0.54
N LEU A 284 -9.53 -10.37 0.91
CA LEU A 284 -10.41 -10.05 2.03
C LEU A 284 -11.86 -10.22 1.59
N GLY A 285 -12.60 -11.04 2.32
CA GLY A 285 -14.05 -11.18 2.11
C GLY A 285 -14.84 -10.06 2.75
N ASP A 286 -16.10 -9.92 2.37
CA ASP A 286 -17.01 -8.90 2.92
C ASP A 286 -17.14 -9.01 4.46
N ASP A 287 -17.08 -10.23 5.00
CA ASP A 287 -17.20 -10.50 6.43
C ASP A 287 -15.84 -10.47 7.17
N PHE A 288 -14.73 -10.12 6.49
CA PHE A 288 -13.39 -10.18 7.07
C PHE A 288 -13.21 -9.19 8.22
N ALA A 289 -13.82 -8.00 8.11
CA ALA A 289 -13.79 -7.01 9.18
C ALA A 289 -14.49 -7.51 10.46
N GLU A 290 -15.62 -8.21 10.31
CA GLU A 290 -16.32 -8.85 11.43
C GLU A 290 -15.48 -9.96 12.05
N TRP A 291 -14.89 -10.82 11.21
CA TRP A 291 -13.98 -11.87 11.66
C TRP A 291 -12.79 -11.31 12.46
N LEU A 292 -12.20 -10.19 12.02
CA LEU A 292 -11.10 -9.53 12.76
C LEU A 292 -11.54 -9.08 14.15
N ARG A 293 -12.75 -8.53 14.30
CA ARG A 293 -13.30 -8.11 15.61
C ARG A 293 -13.48 -9.31 16.54
N GLU A 294 -13.93 -10.44 16.01
CA GLU A 294 -14.11 -11.68 16.77
C GLU A 294 -12.77 -12.33 17.15
N SER A 295 -11.78 -12.28 16.24
CA SER A 295 -10.57 -13.11 16.31
C SER A 295 -9.35 -12.42 16.91
N ILE A 296 -9.38 -11.10 17.06
CA ILE A 296 -8.29 -10.32 17.65
C ILE A 296 -8.85 -9.52 18.83
N THR A 297 -8.69 -10.09 20.03
CA THR A 297 -9.14 -9.45 21.28
C THR A 297 -8.45 -8.10 21.49
N GLY A 298 -9.22 -7.10 21.94
CA GLY A 298 -8.67 -5.78 22.27
C GLY A 298 -8.33 -4.94 21.04
N VAL A 299 -9.01 -5.17 19.92
CA VAL A 299 -8.90 -4.35 18.70
C VAL A 299 -10.28 -3.89 18.26
N CYS A 300 -10.42 -2.58 18.01
CA CYS A 300 -11.53 -2.01 17.26
C CYS A 300 -11.20 -2.06 15.77
N VAL A 301 -12.17 -2.45 14.94
CA VAL A 301 -12.02 -2.50 13.48
C VAL A 301 -13.05 -1.59 12.84
N GLU A 302 -12.59 -0.56 12.15
CA GLU A 302 -13.39 0.38 11.37
C GLU A 302 -13.19 0.13 9.88
N ASP A 303 -14.28 0.11 9.12
CA ASP A 303 -14.22 0.11 7.65
C ASP A 303 -14.35 1.57 7.15
N LEU A 304 -13.34 2.02 6.41
CA LEU A 304 -13.24 3.38 5.88
C LEU A 304 -13.72 3.48 4.42
N ARG A 305 -14.26 2.40 3.83
CA ARG A 305 -14.64 2.34 2.41
C ARG A 305 -15.56 3.49 2.00
N ASP A 306 -16.63 3.74 2.74
CA ASP A 306 -17.63 4.76 2.38
C ASP A 306 -17.07 6.19 2.39
N GLU A 307 -16.02 6.45 3.17
CA GLU A 307 -15.39 7.76 3.27
C GLU A 307 -14.29 7.97 2.22
N VAL A 308 -13.54 6.92 1.91
CA VAL A 308 -12.44 6.97 0.95
C VAL A 308 -12.96 6.88 -0.49
N ASP A 309 -13.93 5.99 -0.71
CA ASP A 309 -14.45 5.62 -2.03
C ASP A 309 -15.75 6.38 -2.35
N VAL A 310 -15.62 7.69 -2.51
CA VAL A 310 -16.71 8.57 -2.92
C VAL A 310 -17.16 8.19 -4.34
N GLY A 311 -18.12 7.26 -4.43
CA GLY A 311 -18.64 6.70 -5.68
C GLY A 311 -18.68 5.17 -5.76
N GLY A 312 -18.22 4.44 -4.73
CA GLY A 312 -18.35 2.98 -4.62
C GLY A 312 -17.64 2.20 -5.73
N ALA A 313 -16.59 2.76 -6.32
CA ALA A 313 -15.95 2.23 -7.51
C ALA A 313 -14.62 1.52 -7.23
N SER A 314 -14.03 1.70 -6.04
CA SER A 314 -12.70 1.21 -5.72
C SER A 314 -12.67 -0.31 -5.49
N ASP A 315 -11.57 -0.92 -5.90
CA ASP A 315 -11.33 -2.37 -5.82
C ASP A 315 -10.77 -2.78 -4.46
N TYR A 316 -10.79 -1.87 -3.49
CA TYR A 316 -10.04 -2.02 -2.24
C TYR A 316 -10.95 -1.97 -1.02
N SER A 317 -10.53 -2.70 0.00
CA SER A 317 -11.02 -2.59 1.36
C SER A 317 -10.06 -1.71 2.16
N TYR A 318 -10.60 -0.88 3.05
CA TYR A 318 -9.82 0.06 3.88
C TYR A 318 -10.18 -0.19 5.34
N LEU A 319 -9.44 -1.06 6.01
CA LEU A 319 -9.72 -1.43 7.40
C LEU A 319 -8.74 -0.72 8.32
N LEU A 320 -9.23 0.08 9.25
CA LEU A 320 -8.44 0.68 10.32
C LEU A 320 -8.63 -0.14 11.60
N LEU A 321 -7.54 -0.75 12.06
CA LEU A 321 -7.48 -1.52 13.29
C LEU A 321 -6.86 -0.65 14.38
N THR A 322 -7.53 -0.51 15.52
CA THR A 322 -7.08 0.32 16.64
C THR A 322 -7.03 -0.52 17.92
N LYS A 323 -5.88 -0.55 18.61
CA LYS A 323 -5.77 -1.21 19.92
C LYS A 323 -6.70 -0.56 20.95
N THR A 324 -7.54 -1.35 21.61
CA THR A 324 -8.51 -0.86 22.61
C THR A 324 -7.84 -0.24 23.82
N SER A 325 -6.63 -0.67 24.20
CA SER A 325 -5.85 0.00 25.26
C SER A 325 -5.47 1.44 24.93
N VAL A 326 -5.53 1.82 23.65
CA VAL A 326 -5.28 3.18 23.14
C VAL A 326 -6.57 3.99 23.09
N ILE A 327 -7.73 3.34 22.98
CA ILE A 327 -9.03 4.00 23.05
C ILE A 327 -9.21 4.44 24.50
N ALA A 328 -8.80 5.67 24.81
CA ALA A 328 -9.29 6.35 26.00
C ALA A 328 -10.82 6.19 25.95
N ARG A 329 -11.42 5.57 26.97
CA ARG A 329 -12.88 5.50 27.06
C ARG A 329 -13.37 6.92 26.80
N PRO A 330 -14.31 7.15 25.85
CA PRO A 330 -14.84 8.48 25.63
C PRO A 330 -15.23 9.03 27.00
N LEU A 331 -14.74 10.23 27.33
CA LEU A 331 -15.02 10.85 28.62
C LEU A 331 -16.52 10.72 28.86
N THR A 332 -16.88 10.14 29.99
CA THR A 332 -18.28 10.11 30.44
C THR A 332 -18.81 11.54 30.45
N ASP A 333 -20.12 11.74 30.27
CA ASP A 333 -20.70 13.09 30.27
C ASP A 333 -20.31 13.87 31.53
N ASP A 334 -20.14 13.19 32.65
CA ASP A 334 -19.64 13.78 33.90
C ASP A 334 -18.18 14.25 33.80
N GLN A 335 -17.30 13.46 33.19
CA GLN A 335 -15.92 13.88 32.95
C GLN A 335 -15.82 15.05 31.98
N ARG A 336 -16.67 15.09 30.94
CA ARG A 336 -16.77 16.27 30.04
C ARG A 336 -17.28 17.50 30.76
N ARG A 337 -18.26 17.35 31.66
CA ARG A 337 -18.77 18.45 32.51
C ARG A 337 -17.70 18.95 33.49
N MET A 338 -16.91 18.06 34.07
CA MET A 338 -15.82 18.43 34.98
C MET A 338 -14.72 19.21 34.25
N GLU A 339 -14.30 18.76 33.07
CA GLU A 339 -13.33 19.51 32.25
C GLU A 339 -13.89 20.86 31.77
N ALA A 340 -15.15 20.90 31.33
CA ALA A 340 -15.82 22.14 30.93
C ALA A 340 -16.02 23.13 32.09
N SER A 341 -16.12 22.64 33.33
CA SER A 341 -16.27 23.48 34.52
C SER A 341 -14.97 24.11 35.02
N GLY A 342 -13.80 23.72 34.47
CA GLY A 342 -12.50 24.20 34.94
C GLY A 342 -12.13 23.74 36.36
N ILE A 343 -12.94 22.87 36.98
CA ILE A 343 -12.69 22.32 38.31
C ILE A 343 -11.81 21.08 38.13
N GLY A 344 -10.49 21.29 38.07
CA GLY A 344 -9.53 20.19 38.11
C GLY A 344 -9.72 19.34 39.39
N PRO A 345 -9.40 18.04 39.36
CA PRO A 345 -9.51 17.18 40.54
C PRO A 345 -8.66 17.78 41.65
N GLY A 346 -9.34 18.27 42.70
CA GLY A 346 -8.69 18.90 43.83
C GLY A 346 -7.60 17.97 44.36
N ARG A 347 -6.34 18.45 44.35
CA ARG A 347 -5.23 17.75 44.97
C ARG A 347 -5.59 17.51 46.44
N ARG A 348 -5.95 16.27 46.78
CA ARG A 348 -5.92 15.82 48.16
C ARG A 348 -4.45 15.65 48.50
N THR A 349 -3.87 16.65 49.17
CA THR A 349 -2.62 16.48 49.91
C THR A 349 -2.87 15.54 51.10
N PRO A 350 -1.90 14.68 51.43
CA PRO A 350 -2.02 13.67 52.49
C PRO A 350 -2.22 14.27 53.88
#